data_AF-A0A1F5LI47-F1
#
_entry.id   AF-A0A1F5LI47-F1
#
_cell.length_a   1.000
_cell.length_b   1.000
_cell.length_c   1.000
_cell.angle_alpha   90.00
_cell.angle_beta   90.00
_cell.angle_gamma   90.00
#
_symmetry.space_group_name_H-M   'P 1'
#
loop_
_entity.id
_entity.type
_entity.pdbx_description
1 polymer ?
#
loop_
_entity_poly.entity_id
_entity_poly.type
_entity_poly.pdbx_seq_one_letter_code
_entity_poly.pdbx_strand_id
1 'polypeptide(L)'
;MGNNPVFAVTVFFICFRECLETTVVVSVLLAFLKQTLGAEEDRATYKRLVKQVWLGCGLGLFICLAVGCGMIGAFYGLGTDTFSSTEDIWEGVLGIIASLIITIMGAALLRVSKLQDKWRMKLAKALAHENNPNESRKGRVKRWLEKYAMFILPFITVLREGLEAVVYVGGVGLGLPATSFPLAVFCGLAAGFLVGYVIYKGGRETSMQIFLVISTCFLYLVAGGLFSRGVWYFENNTWNKIVGGDASETGSGAGSYDIRQSVWHVNCCNPLIGGGGGWGIFNALFGWTNSATYGSVISYNLYWVCVMVGYGLMFYRERRGAIPVLDPAMKKVAGYKARARAFILRRPLEEPAPVEASGVIEHTITEKKGSGAGISTFVKPADA
;
A
#
# COMPACT_ATOMS: atom_id res chain seq x y z
N MET A 1 -15.58 -24.70 24.34
CA MET A 1 -15.54 -23.30 24.83
C MET A 1 -14.28 -23.09 25.65
N GLY A 2 -13.24 -22.51 25.06
CA GLY A 2 -11.98 -22.29 25.75
C GLY A 2 -10.97 -21.59 24.86
N ASN A 3 -10.71 -20.32 25.21
CA ASN A 3 -9.65 -19.42 24.73
C ASN A 3 -9.99 -18.56 23.51
N ASN A 4 -10.68 -17.46 23.80
CA ASN A 4 -10.70 -16.26 22.99
C ASN A 4 -9.27 -15.90 22.57
N PRO A 5 -8.89 -15.91 21.27
CA PRO A 5 -7.68 -15.26 20.82
C PRO A 5 -7.82 -13.78 21.14
N VAL A 6 -7.33 -13.34 22.30
CA VAL A 6 -7.54 -11.97 22.81
C VAL A 6 -6.84 -10.93 21.89
N PHE A 7 -5.97 -11.39 20.99
CA PHE A 7 -5.12 -10.54 20.18
C PHE A 7 -4.97 -11.05 18.75
N ALA A 8 -5.57 -10.34 17.80
CA ALA A 8 -5.40 -10.58 16.37
C ALA A 8 -4.06 -10.01 15.88
N VAL A 9 -3.01 -10.84 15.88
CA VAL A 9 -1.64 -10.45 15.52
C VAL A 9 -1.56 -9.82 14.12
N THR A 10 -2.26 -10.40 13.13
CA THR A 10 -2.28 -9.88 11.75
C THR A 10 -2.92 -8.49 11.69
N VAL A 11 -4.02 -8.28 12.41
CA VAL A 11 -4.70 -6.97 12.52
C VAL A 11 -3.79 -5.94 13.18
N PHE A 12 -3.07 -6.33 14.24
CA PHE A 12 -2.10 -5.46 14.89
C PHE A 12 -1.04 -4.97 13.89
N PHE A 13 -0.42 -5.86 13.11
CA PHE A 13 0.63 -5.46 12.17
C PHE A 13 0.11 -4.64 10.99
N ILE A 14 -1.11 -4.91 10.52
CA ILE A 14 -1.78 -4.06 9.54
C ILE A 14 -1.97 -2.66 10.11
N CYS A 15 -2.67 -2.52 11.25
CA CYS A 15 -2.92 -1.21 11.86
C CYS A 15 -1.62 -0.48 12.23
N PHE A 16 -0.61 -1.20 12.73
CA PHE A 16 0.71 -0.66 13.03
C PHE A 16 1.36 -0.09 11.76
N ARG A 17 1.35 -0.82 10.64
CA ARG A 17 1.90 -0.34 9.37
C ARG A 17 1.18 0.91 8.89
N GLU A 18 -0.14 0.88 8.77
CA GLU A 18 -0.93 2.02 8.25
C GLU A 18 -0.76 3.26 9.14
N CYS A 19 -0.65 3.06 10.45
CA CYS A 19 -0.34 4.12 11.40
C CYS A 19 1.08 4.68 11.21
N LEU A 20 2.07 3.83 10.96
CA LEU A 20 3.44 4.27 10.68
C LEU A 20 3.54 5.08 9.39
N GLU A 21 2.87 4.66 8.33
CA GLU A 21 2.82 5.42 7.07
C GLU A 21 2.23 6.81 7.30
N THR A 22 1.11 6.86 8.01
CA THR A 22 0.43 8.10 8.36
C THR A 22 1.30 9.01 9.24
N THR A 23 1.91 8.46 10.28
CA THR A 23 2.77 9.23 11.20
C THR A 23 4.05 9.72 10.54
N VAL A 24 4.63 8.97 9.60
CA VAL A 24 5.78 9.44 8.80
C VAL A 24 5.38 10.61 7.92
N VAL A 25 4.24 10.54 7.22
CA VAL A 25 3.75 11.67 6.39
C VAL A 25 3.49 12.91 7.25
N VAL A 26 2.82 12.75 8.40
CA VAL A 26 2.53 13.85 9.33
C VAL A 26 3.82 14.44 9.92
N SER A 27 4.79 13.60 10.28
CA SER A 27 6.09 14.03 10.81
C SER A 27 6.86 14.87 9.79
N VAL A 28 6.85 14.46 8.52
CA VAL A 28 7.49 15.22 7.44
C VAL A 28 6.77 16.55 7.19
N LEU A 29 5.44 16.56 7.23
CA LEU A 29 4.66 17.79 7.08
C LEU A 29 4.95 18.79 8.22
N LEU A 30 5.05 18.30 9.46
CA LEU A 30 5.41 19.11 10.63
C LEU A 30 6.86 19.60 10.58
N ALA A 31 7.79 18.77 10.09
CA ALA A 31 9.18 19.17 9.87
C ALA A 31 9.30 20.26 8.80
N PHE A 32 8.54 20.13 7.70
CA PHE A 32 8.45 21.15 6.66
C PHE A 32 7.92 22.47 7.22
N LEU A 33 6.81 22.45 7.98
CA LEU A 33 6.24 23.63 8.62
C LEU A 33 7.26 24.33 9.54
N LYS A 34 8.05 23.55 10.29
CA LYS A 34 9.09 24.06 11.19
C LYS A 34 10.23 24.74 10.41
N GLN A 35 10.54 24.25 9.21
CA GLN A 35 11.62 24.80 8.38
C GLN A 35 11.20 26.04 7.59
N THR A 36 9.95 26.14 7.12
CA THR A 36 9.47 27.29 6.32
C THR A 36 8.97 28.46 7.16
N LEU A 37 8.36 28.19 8.32
CA LEU A 37 7.72 29.20 9.17
C LEU A 37 8.38 29.32 10.56
N GLY A 38 9.59 28.77 10.71
CA GLY A 38 10.35 28.78 11.96
C GLY A 38 11.09 30.10 12.23
N ALA A 39 11.07 31.07 11.32
CA ALA A 39 11.65 32.40 11.53
C ALA A 39 10.83 33.17 12.58
N GLU A 40 11.52 33.92 13.45
CA GLU A 40 10.97 34.45 14.71
C GLU A 40 9.73 35.35 14.59
N GLU A 41 9.45 35.95 13.42
CA GLU A 41 8.27 36.81 13.21
C GLU A 41 6.94 36.04 13.09
N ASP A 42 6.94 34.73 12.78
CA ASP A 42 5.73 33.98 12.39
C ASP A 42 5.26 32.90 13.39
N ARG A 43 5.68 33.00 14.65
CA ARG A 43 5.42 31.95 15.67
C ARG A 43 3.94 31.74 15.99
N ALA A 44 3.11 32.77 15.85
CA ALA A 44 1.65 32.68 16.02
C ALA A 44 0.99 31.94 14.84
N THR A 45 1.44 32.22 13.62
CA THR A 45 1.01 31.58 12.37
C THR A 45 1.38 30.09 12.38
N TYR A 46 2.62 29.78 12.79
CA TYR A 46 3.10 28.40 12.98
C TYR A 46 2.20 27.58 13.92
N LYS A 47 1.87 28.10 15.12
CA LYS A 47 1.02 27.40 16.09
C LYS A 47 -0.40 27.14 15.55
N ARG A 48 -0.96 28.08 14.77
CA ARG A 48 -2.27 27.91 14.13
C ARG A 48 -2.23 26.81 13.06
N LEU A 49 -1.17 26.77 12.25
CA LEU A 49 -0.97 25.77 11.21
C LEU A 49 -0.73 24.37 11.79
N VAL A 50 0.04 24.24 12.88
CA VAL A 50 0.18 22.96 13.61
C VAL A 50 -1.18 22.47 14.11
N LYS A 51 -2.00 23.36 14.70
CA LYS A 51 -3.35 22.99 15.15
C LYS A 51 -4.24 22.51 14.00
N GLN A 52 -4.12 23.12 12.81
CA GLN A 52 -4.84 22.67 11.62
C GLN A 52 -4.40 21.26 11.18
N VAL A 53 -3.10 20.95 11.20
CA VAL A 53 -2.60 19.60 10.91
C VAL A 53 -3.18 18.57 11.87
N TRP A 54 -3.15 18.86 13.18
CA TRP A 54 -3.68 17.96 14.20
C TRP A 54 -5.20 17.80 14.12
N LEU A 55 -5.93 18.88 13.81
CA LEU A 55 -7.38 18.81 13.60
C LEU A 55 -7.72 17.94 12.37
N GLY A 56 -6.95 18.07 11.29
CA GLY A 56 -7.10 17.24 10.10
C GLY A 56 -6.83 15.75 10.39
N CYS A 57 -5.76 15.46 11.12
CA CYS A 57 -5.45 14.09 11.53
C CYS A 57 -6.51 13.50 12.46
N GLY A 58 -6.95 14.27 13.46
CA GLY A 58 -7.96 13.84 14.42
C GLY A 58 -9.31 13.57 13.77
N LEU A 59 -9.75 14.44 12.85
CA LEU A 59 -10.99 14.25 12.11
C LEU A 59 -10.93 13.04 11.17
N GLY A 60 -9.81 12.85 10.46
CA GLY A 60 -9.61 11.68 9.60
C GLY A 60 -9.67 10.38 10.40
N LEU A 61 -8.93 10.30 11.51
CA LEU A 61 -8.94 9.14 12.39
C LEU A 61 -10.33 8.86 12.97
N PHE A 62 -11.05 9.90 13.39
CA PHE A 62 -12.41 9.75 13.92
C PHE A 62 -13.36 9.14 12.89
N ILE A 63 -13.33 9.61 11.64
CA ILE A 63 -14.16 9.04 10.57
C ILE A 63 -13.80 7.58 10.30
N CYS A 64 -12.50 7.24 10.24
CA CYS A 64 -12.06 5.86 10.03
C CYS A 64 -12.53 4.94 11.17
N LEU A 65 -12.42 5.37 12.43
CA LEU A 65 -12.91 4.62 13.58
C LEU A 65 -14.44 4.47 13.54
N ALA A 66 -15.19 5.51 13.17
CA ALA A 66 -16.64 5.43 13.04
C ALA A 66 -17.08 4.41 11.97
N VAL A 67 -16.41 4.41 10.80
CA VAL A 67 -16.67 3.44 9.73
C VAL A 67 -16.30 2.02 10.17
N GLY A 68 -15.14 1.84 10.81
CA GLY A 68 -14.71 0.54 11.33
C GLY A 68 -15.69 -0.02 12.38
N CYS A 69 -16.09 0.79 13.35
CA CYS A 69 -17.10 0.42 14.35
C CYS A 69 -18.45 0.11 13.70
N GLY A 70 -18.86 0.88 12.69
CA GLY A 70 -20.10 0.64 11.94
C GLY A 70 -20.09 -0.69 11.19
N MET A 71 -18.95 -1.05 10.57
CA MET A 71 -18.78 -2.33 9.89
C MET A 71 -18.85 -3.50 10.88
N ILE A 72 -18.15 -3.42 12.00
CA ILE A 72 -18.22 -4.45 13.06
C ILE A 72 -19.65 -4.55 13.59
N GLY A 73 -20.30 -3.43 13.89
CA GLY A 73 -21.69 -3.41 14.37
C GLY A 73 -22.68 -4.04 13.38
N ALA A 74 -22.52 -3.79 12.08
CA ALA A 74 -23.36 -4.38 11.05
C ALA A 74 -23.13 -5.89 10.91
N PHE A 75 -21.87 -6.34 10.88
CA PHE A 75 -21.53 -7.77 10.75
C PHE A 75 -22.06 -8.60 11.91
N TYR A 76 -21.88 -8.12 13.14
CA TYR A 76 -22.31 -8.87 14.34
C TYR A 76 -23.77 -8.64 14.71
N GLY A 77 -24.39 -7.56 14.23
CA GLY A 77 -25.81 -7.28 14.44
C GLY A 77 -26.75 -8.03 13.48
N LEU A 78 -26.26 -8.47 12.32
CA LEU A 78 -27.09 -9.10 11.29
C LEU A 78 -27.16 -10.64 11.35
N GLY A 79 -26.32 -11.31 12.15
CA GLY A 79 -26.57 -12.66 12.66
C GLY A 79 -26.93 -13.78 11.67
N THR A 80 -26.63 -13.66 10.38
CA THR A 80 -26.98 -14.70 9.40
C THR A 80 -25.84 -15.71 9.27
N ASP A 81 -26.05 -16.92 9.80
CA ASP A 81 -25.18 -18.12 9.67
C ASP A 81 -25.05 -18.65 8.22
N THR A 82 -25.40 -17.86 7.21
CA THR A 82 -25.31 -18.25 5.80
C THR A 82 -23.88 -18.33 5.27
N PHE A 83 -22.88 -17.90 6.06
CA PHE A 83 -21.48 -17.83 5.64
C PHE A 83 -20.64 -19.06 6.02
N SER A 84 -21.08 -19.92 6.95
CA SER A 84 -20.27 -21.05 7.41
C SER A 84 -19.97 -22.06 6.28
N SER A 85 -20.95 -22.33 5.40
CA SER A 85 -20.78 -23.28 4.29
C SER A 85 -19.80 -22.82 3.19
N THR A 86 -19.37 -21.56 3.20
CA THR A 86 -18.42 -21.01 2.19
C THR A 86 -17.20 -20.35 2.86
N GLU A 87 -17.03 -20.51 4.17
CA GLU A 87 -16.00 -19.83 4.96
C GLU A 87 -14.59 -20.11 4.42
N ASP A 88 -14.25 -21.38 4.21
CA ASP A 88 -12.94 -21.79 3.66
C ASP A 88 -12.65 -21.13 2.29
N ILE A 89 -13.64 -21.02 1.40
CA ILE A 89 -13.45 -20.41 0.08
C ILE A 89 -13.22 -18.91 0.23
N TRP A 90 -14.00 -18.25 1.09
CA TRP A 90 -13.87 -16.82 1.33
C TRP A 90 -12.54 -16.47 2.00
N GLU A 91 -12.14 -17.23 3.03
CA GLU A 91 -10.86 -17.03 3.70
C GLU A 91 -9.69 -17.33 2.75
N GLY A 92 -9.83 -18.33 1.89
CA GLY A 92 -8.89 -18.65 0.80
C GLY A 92 -8.68 -17.50 -0.19
N VAL A 93 -9.78 -17.01 -0.78
CA VAL A 93 -9.75 -15.93 -1.78
C VAL A 93 -9.25 -14.62 -1.17
N LEU A 94 -9.77 -14.24 0.00
CA LEU A 94 -9.39 -12.99 0.67
C LEU A 94 -7.95 -13.03 1.15
N GLY A 95 -7.46 -14.18 1.65
CA GLY A 95 -6.06 -14.35 2.04
C GLY A 95 -5.09 -14.15 0.87
N ILE A 96 -5.39 -14.73 -0.30
CA ILE A 96 -4.57 -14.54 -1.51
C ILE A 96 -4.60 -13.09 -1.98
N ILE A 97 -5.79 -12.48 -2.07
CA ILE A 97 -5.91 -11.08 -2.49
C ILE A 97 -5.17 -10.15 -1.52
N ALA A 98 -5.33 -10.37 -0.21
CA ALA A 98 -4.63 -9.60 0.82
C ALA A 98 -3.11 -9.72 0.68
N SER A 99 -2.57 -10.92 0.47
CA SER A 99 -1.13 -11.13 0.27
C SER A 99 -0.58 -10.36 -0.93
N LEU A 100 -1.31 -10.35 -2.06
CA LEU A 100 -0.92 -9.63 -3.27
C LEU A 100 -0.90 -8.11 -3.04
N ILE A 101 -1.94 -7.59 -2.37
CA ILE A 101 -2.04 -6.16 -2.08
C ILE A 101 -0.93 -5.73 -1.12
N ILE A 102 -0.69 -6.48 -0.04
CA ILE A 102 0.41 -6.21 0.90
C ILE A 102 1.76 -6.20 0.18
N THR A 103 1.97 -7.13 -0.76
CA THR A 103 3.21 -7.21 -1.55
C THR A 103 3.45 -5.97 -2.39
N ILE A 104 2.42 -5.54 -3.14
CA ILE A 104 2.47 -4.37 -4.03
C ILE A 104 2.67 -3.09 -3.21
N MET A 105 1.94 -2.94 -2.12
CA MET A 105 1.99 -1.76 -1.27
C MET A 105 3.31 -1.65 -0.51
N GLY A 106 3.83 -2.76 0.02
CA GLY A 106 5.15 -2.81 0.64
C GLY A 106 6.26 -2.30 -0.29
N ALA A 107 6.17 -2.61 -1.59
CA ALA A 107 7.15 -2.12 -2.58
C ALA A 107 7.00 -0.62 -2.87
N ALA A 108 5.78 -0.07 -2.81
CA ALA A 108 5.53 1.37 -2.96
C ALA A 108 6.10 2.17 -1.78
N LEU A 109 5.97 1.63 -0.57
CA LEU A 109 6.43 2.25 0.68
C LEU A 109 7.94 2.52 0.70
N LEU A 110 8.75 1.58 0.21
CA LEU A 110 10.22 1.74 0.18
C LEU A 110 10.69 2.93 -0.66
N ARG A 111 9.82 3.50 -1.51
CA ARG A 111 10.11 4.68 -2.35
C ARG A 111 9.58 5.99 -1.78
N VAL A 112 8.93 5.97 -0.62
CA VAL A 112 8.32 7.15 0.02
C VAL A 112 9.33 8.26 0.25
N SER A 113 10.57 7.95 0.65
CA SER A 113 11.61 8.95 0.86
C SER A 113 11.87 9.81 -0.39
N LYS A 114 11.94 9.21 -1.57
CA LYS A 114 12.12 9.94 -2.85
C LYS A 114 10.86 10.69 -3.29
N LEU A 115 9.67 10.26 -2.85
CA LEU A 115 8.42 10.94 -3.15
C LEU A 115 8.27 12.21 -2.31
N GLN A 116 8.74 12.19 -1.05
CA GLN A 116 8.67 13.33 -0.14
C GLN A 116 9.36 14.58 -0.71
N ASP A 117 10.56 14.44 -1.28
CA ASP A 117 11.29 15.58 -1.86
C ASP A 117 10.58 16.21 -3.06
N LYS A 118 10.02 15.37 -3.93
CA LYS A 118 9.27 15.84 -5.11
C LYS A 118 7.98 16.55 -4.71
N TRP A 119 7.29 16.04 -3.70
CA TRP A 119 6.07 16.63 -3.17
C TRP A 119 6.34 17.95 -2.45
N ARG A 120 7.40 17.99 -1.65
CA ARG A 120 7.89 19.21 -1.00
C ARG A 120 8.17 20.32 -2.01
N MET A 121 8.87 20.01 -3.09
CA MET A 121 9.15 20.97 -4.18
C MET A 121 7.87 21.48 -4.87
N LYS A 122 6.89 20.59 -5.10
CA LYS A 122 5.60 20.97 -5.68
C LYS A 122 4.77 21.86 -4.75
N LEU A 123 4.76 21.56 -3.45
CA LEU A 123 4.06 22.35 -2.43
C LEU A 123 4.71 23.72 -2.24
N ALA A 124 6.05 23.78 -2.18
CA ALA A 124 6.78 25.03 -2.10
C ALA A 124 6.52 25.92 -3.33
N LYS A 125 6.49 25.34 -4.53
CA LYS A 125 6.18 26.07 -5.76
C LYS A 125 4.72 26.53 -5.84
N ALA A 126 3.78 25.76 -5.31
CA ALA A 126 2.37 26.14 -5.24
C ALA A 126 2.11 27.26 -4.22
N LEU A 127 2.81 27.22 -3.08
CA LEU A 127 2.72 28.27 -2.05
C LEU A 127 3.43 29.57 -2.46
N ALA A 128 4.49 29.51 -3.29
CA ALA A 128 5.20 30.70 -3.75
C ALA A 128 4.52 31.44 -4.93
N HIS A 129 3.58 30.80 -5.64
CA HIS A 129 2.89 31.38 -6.79
C HIS A 129 1.57 32.06 -6.38
N GLU A 130 1.65 33.00 -5.45
CA GLU A 130 0.57 33.94 -5.18
C GLU A 130 0.73 35.12 -6.14
N ASN A 131 -0.14 35.21 -7.16
CA ASN A 131 -0.59 36.41 -7.89
C ASN A 131 -0.93 36.07 -9.35
N ASN A 132 -2.19 35.70 -9.58
CA ASN A 132 -2.81 35.94 -10.87
C ASN A 132 -4.28 36.36 -10.64
N PRO A 133 -4.67 37.63 -10.91
CA PRO A 133 -5.95 38.19 -10.49
C PRO A 133 -7.15 37.79 -11.37
N ASN A 134 -6.95 36.99 -12.41
CA ASN A 134 -8.03 36.52 -13.29
C ASN A 134 -8.25 35.01 -13.10
N GLU A 135 -9.41 34.61 -12.55
CA GLU A 135 -10.25 33.48 -13.03
C GLU A 135 -11.17 32.80 -11.98
N SER A 136 -12.38 32.48 -12.48
CA SER A 136 -13.24 31.27 -12.36
C SER A 136 -13.49 30.59 -11.00
N ARG A 137 -14.63 29.90 -10.89
CA ARG A 137 -15.07 29.08 -9.74
C ARG A 137 -14.02 28.01 -9.33
N LYS A 138 -13.20 27.53 -10.29
CA LYS A 138 -12.01 26.70 -10.04
C LYS A 138 -10.89 27.44 -9.31
N GLY A 139 -10.70 28.74 -9.55
CA GLY A 139 -9.73 29.59 -8.86
C GLY A 139 -10.10 29.89 -7.40
N ARG A 140 -11.40 29.91 -7.05
CA ARG A 140 -11.86 29.99 -5.64
C ARG A 140 -11.62 28.71 -4.87
N VAL A 141 -11.92 27.56 -5.49
CA VAL A 141 -11.64 26.24 -4.87
C VAL A 141 -10.13 26.04 -4.72
N LYS A 142 -9.33 26.46 -5.71
CA LYS A 142 -7.86 26.45 -5.64
C LYS A 142 -7.33 27.33 -4.49
N ARG A 143 -7.81 28.56 -4.35
CA ARG A 143 -7.46 29.45 -3.21
C ARG A 143 -7.90 28.89 -1.86
N TRP A 144 -9.07 28.26 -1.79
CA TRP A 144 -9.55 27.61 -0.56
C TRP A 144 -8.67 26.41 -0.20
N LEU A 145 -8.33 25.57 -1.19
CA LEU A 145 -7.39 24.46 -1.03
C LEU A 145 -5.98 24.94 -0.66
N GLU A 146 -5.48 26.04 -1.20
CA GLU A 146 -4.18 26.63 -0.84
C GLU A 146 -4.21 27.18 0.60
N LYS A 147 -5.29 27.89 0.97
CA LYS A 147 -5.48 28.44 2.32
C LYS A 147 -5.66 27.36 3.41
N TYR A 148 -6.23 26.21 3.05
CA TYR A 148 -6.46 25.07 3.95
C TYR A 148 -5.60 23.84 3.62
N ALA A 149 -4.55 24.00 2.80
CA ALA A 149 -3.70 22.89 2.36
C ALA A 149 -3.11 22.14 3.56
N MET A 150 -2.75 22.88 4.61
CA MET A 150 -2.17 22.33 5.84
C MET A 150 -3.14 21.47 6.66
N PHE A 151 -4.46 21.64 6.46
CA PHE A 151 -5.49 20.80 7.06
C PHE A 151 -5.87 19.63 6.12
N ILE A 152 -6.12 19.93 4.85
CA ILE A 152 -6.70 19.00 3.87
C ILE A 152 -5.71 17.88 3.51
N LEU A 153 -4.43 18.20 3.34
CA LEU A 153 -3.42 17.21 2.98
C LEU A 153 -3.31 16.08 4.02
N PRO A 154 -3.02 16.37 5.30
CA PRO A 154 -2.97 15.32 6.32
C PRO A 154 -4.34 14.66 6.55
N PHE A 155 -5.45 15.40 6.43
CA PHE A 155 -6.79 14.82 6.52
C PHE A 155 -7.05 13.74 5.46
N ILE A 156 -6.83 14.04 4.17
CA ILE A 156 -7.04 13.08 3.07
C ILE A 156 -6.09 11.89 3.20
N THR A 157 -4.84 12.13 3.59
CA THR A 157 -3.88 11.04 3.80
C THR A 157 -4.35 10.10 4.92
N VAL A 158 -4.66 10.63 6.11
CA VAL A 158 -5.13 9.81 7.24
C VAL A 158 -6.42 9.08 6.89
N LEU A 159 -7.34 9.74 6.18
CA LEU A 159 -8.58 9.13 5.74
C LEU A 159 -8.35 7.99 4.74
N ARG A 160 -7.46 8.17 3.76
CA ARG A 160 -7.12 7.13 2.78
C ARG A 160 -6.47 5.92 3.48
N GLU A 161 -5.36 6.13 4.18
CA GLU A 161 -4.63 5.02 4.81
C GLU A 161 -5.48 4.35 5.90
N GLY A 162 -6.29 5.14 6.64
CA GLY A 162 -7.22 4.62 7.64
C GLY A 162 -8.40 3.85 7.05
N LEU A 163 -8.95 4.25 5.89
CA LEU A 163 -9.99 3.47 5.20
C LEU A 163 -9.42 2.20 4.58
N GLU A 164 -8.22 2.27 4.00
CA GLU A 164 -7.50 1.09 3.53
C GLU A 164 -7.29 0.10 4.68
N ALA A 165 -6.88 0.56 5.87
CA ALA A 165 -6.77 -0.25 7.08
C ALA A 165 -8.09 -0.94 7.46
N VAL A 166 -9.21 -0.20 7.47
CA VAL A 166 -10.53 -0.75 7.81
C VAL A 166 -10.93 -1.84 6.81
N VAL A 167 -10.69 -1.64 5.52
CA VAL A 167 -11.00 -2.63 4.48
C VAL A 167 -10.12 -3.88 4.62
N TYR A 168 -8.82 -3.75 4.90
CA TYR A 168 -7.96 -4.91 5.14
C TYR A 168 -8.35 -5.70 6.38
N VAL A 169 -8.64 -4.99 7.48
CA VAL A 169 -9.09 -5.64 8.72
C VAL A 169 -10.43 -6.33 8.51
N GLY A 170 -11.35 -5.74 7.76
CA GLY A 170 -12.60 -6.39 7.36
C GLY A 170 -12.36 -7.66 6.53
N GLY A 171 -11.45 -7.61 5.56
CA GLY A 171 -11.14 -8.75 4.69
C GLY A 171 -10.42 -9.91 5.38
N VAL A 172 -9.47 -9.62 6.28
CA VAL A 172 -8.71 -10.64 7.03
C VAL A 172 -9.43 -11.05 8.32
N GLY A 173 -10.41 -10.27 8.75
CA GLY A 173 -11.11 -10.43 10.01
C GLY A 173 -12.34 -11.34 9.99
N LEU A 174 -12.79 -11.82 8.84
CA LEU A 174 -14.02 -12.61 8.76
C LEU A 174 -13.97 -13.94 9.54
N GLY A 175 -12.77 -14.47 9.83
CA GLY A 175 -12.56 -15.70 10.60
C GLY A 175 -12.06 -15.50 12.04
N LEU A 176 -12.06 -14.27 12.58
CA LEU A 176 -11.58 -13.97 13.94
C LEU A 176 -12.72 -13.48 14.85
N PRO A 177 -12.71 -13.80 16.16
CA PRO A 177 -13.77 -13.35 17.07
C PRO A 177 -13.78 -11.83 17.24
N ALA A 178 -14.97 -11.23 17.31
CA ALA A 178 -15.20 -9.79 17.45
C ALA A 178 -14.40 -9.14 18.59
N THR A 179 -14.23 -9.86 19.69
CA THR A 179 -13.53 -9.38 20.89
C THR A 179 -12.02 -9.20 20.69
N SER A 180 -11.45 -9.80 19.65
CA SER A 180 -10.01 -9.78 19.35
C SER A 180 -9.55 -8.55 18.56
N PHE A 181 -10.48 -7.86 17.88
CA PHE A 181 -10.18 -6.70 17.03
C PHE A 181 -9.81 -5.44 17.81
N PRO A 182 -10.60 -4.98 18.81
CA PRO A 182 -10.37 -3.67 19.41
C PRO A 182 -9.01 -3.57 20.10
N LEU A 183 -8.58 -4.65 20.77
CA LEU A 183 -7.29 -4.69 21.44
C LEU A 183 -6.12 -4.61 20.45
N ALA A 184 -6.18 -5.40 19.37
CA ALA A 184 -5.14 -5.40 18.34
C ALA A 184 -5.02 -4.03 17.63
N VAL A 185 -6.16 -3.40 17.31
CA VAL A 185 -6.21 -2.06 16.71
C VAL A 185 -5.63 -1.01 17.65
N PHE A 186 -6.05 -1.00 18.92
CA PHE A 186 -5.54 -0.04 19.91
C PHE A 186 -4.03 -0.19 20.14
N CYS A 187 -3.54 -1.42 20.33
CA CYS A 187 -2.12 -1.68 20.49
C CYS A 187 -1.33 -1.27 19.22
N GLY A 188 -1.87 -1.54 18.03
CA GLY A 188 -1.24 -1.17 16.76
C GLY A 188 -1.13 0.35 16.58
N LEU A 189 -2.21 1.08 16.87
CA LEU A 189 -2.22 2.55 16.85
C LEU A 189 -1.29 3.15 17.91
N ALA A 190 -1.29 2.62 19.13
CA ALA A 190 -0.42 3.09 20.21
C ALA A 190 1.06 2.87 19.89
N ALA A 191 1.42 1.67 19.40
CA ALA A 191 2.78 1.36 18.96
C ALA A 191 3.20 2.23 17.77
N GLY A 192 2.32 2.41 16.78
CA GLY A 192 2.57 3.23 15.60
C GLY A 192 2.79 4.70 15.97
N PHE A 193 1.99 5.24 16.88
CA PHE A 193 2.15 6.60 17.40
C PHE A 193 3.45 6.77 18.20
N LEU A 194 3.80 5.81 19.06
CA LEU A 194 5.03 5.84 19.83
C LEU A 194 6.26 5.85 18.90
N VAL A 195 6.30 4.96 17.92
CA VAL A 195 7.39 4.88 16.96
C VAL A 195 7.42 6.14 16.07
N GLY A 196 6.27 6.61 15.60
CA GLY A 196 6.15 7.86 14.86
C GLY A 196 6.70 9.07 15.64
N TYR A 197 6.44 9.12 16.95
CA TYR A 197 6.97 10.16 17.84
C TYR A 197 8.49 10.08 17.99
N VAL A 198 9.04 8.87 18.17
CA VAL A 198 10.49 8.64 18.20
C VAL A 198 11.13 9.06 16.89
N ILE A 199 10.49 8.76 15.76
CA ILE A 199 10.94 9.16 14.43
C ILE A 199 10.95 10.69 14.27
N TYR A 200 9.88 11.38 14.68
CA TYR A 200 9.78 12.84 14.64
C TYR A 200 10.91 13.52 15.45
N LYS A 201 11.24 12.96 16.62
CA LYS A 201 12.29 13.49 17.50
C LYS A 201 13.70 13.08 17.07
N GLY A 202 13.84 11.89 16.46
CA GLY A 202 15.12 11.24 16.13
C GLY A 202 15.77 11.67 14.81
N GLY A 203 15.04 12.35 13.91
CA GLY A 203 15.56 13.28 12.90
C GLY A 203 16.62 12.80 11.88
N ARG A 204 17.05 11.53 11.87
CA ARG A 204 18.04 11.03 10.91
C ARG A 204 17.35 10.18 9.84
N GLU A 205 17.41 10.62 8.59
CA GLU A 205 16.76 9.96 7.45
C GLU A 205 17.18 8.48 7.30
N THR A 206 18.42 8.14 7.66
CA THR A 206 18.92 6.76 7.62
C THR A 206 18.23 5.84 8.62
N SER A 207 17.88 6.29 9.82
CA SER A 207 17.14 5.45 10.79
C SER A 207 15.67 5.24 10.39
N MET A 208 15.06 6.19 9.68
CA MET A 208 13.69 6.02 9.13
C MET A 208 13.65 4.92 8.06
N GLN A 209 14.61 4.93 7.13
CA GLN A 209 14.65 3.95 6.05
C GLN A 209 14.87 2.52 6.56
N ILE A 210 15.80 2.32 7.49
CA ILE A 210 16.09 1.00 8.07
C ILE A 210 14.83 0.44 8.77
N PHE A 211 14.14 1.28 9.54
CA PHE A 211 12.92 0.86 10.22
C PHE A 211 11.81 0.46 9.24
N LEU A 212 11.58 1.26 8.20
CA LEU A 212 10.61 0.93 7.14
C LEU A 212 10.97 -0.38 6.45
N VAL A 213 12.24 -0.59 6.09
CA VAL A 213 12.72 -1.84 5.49
C VAL A 213 12.42 -3.04 6.40
N ILE A 214 12.74 -2.96 7.69
CA ILE A 214 12.49 -4.06 8.64
C ILE A 214 10.98 -4.35 8.73
N SER A 215 10.13 -3.31 8.81
CA SER A 215 8.68 -3.48 8.85
C SER A 215 8.12 -4.11 7.55
N THR A 216 8.62 -3.71 6.39
CA THR A 216 8.24 -4.28 5.09
C THR A 216 8.68 -5.73 4.95
N CYS A 217 9.89 -6.08 5.39
CA CYS A 217 10.35 -7.47 5.44
C CYS A 217 9.45 -8.34 6.32
N PHE A 218 9.07 -7.83 7.50
CA PHE A 218 8.15 -8.53 8.39
C PHE A 218 6.78 -8.76 7.73
N LEU A 219 6.23 -7.75 7.05
CA LEU A 219 4.94 -7.87 6.37
C LEU A 219 4.98 -8.82 5.18
N TYR A 220 6.14 -8.99 4.52
CA TYR A 220 6.30 -10.00 3.49
C TYR A 220 6.30 -11.42 4.04
N LEU A 221 6.74 -11.63 5.27
CA LEU A 221 6.55 -12.92 5.95
C LEU A 221 5.05 -13.19 6.16
N VAL A 222 4.31 -12.21 6.68
CA VAL A 222 2.86 -12.31 6.88
C VAL A 222 2.11 -12.54 5.58
N ALA A 223 2.44 -11.80 4.52
CA ALA A 223 1.82 -11.97 3.21
C ALA A 223 2.14 -13.34 2.60
N GLY A 224 3.37 -13.85 2.75
CA GLY A 224 3.70 -15.23 2.35
C GLY A 224 2.89 -16.26 3.12
N GLY A 225 2.72 -16.06 4.43
CA GLY A 225 1.88 -16.91 5.28
C GLY A 225 0.40 -16.90 4.88
N LEU A 226 -0.16 -15.71 4.60
CA LEU A 226 -1.54 -15.55 4.10
C LEU A 226 -1.73 -16.20 2.73
N PHE A 227 -0.75 -16.11 1.83
CA PHE A 227 -0.80 -16.75 0.52
C PHE A 227 -0.80 -18.27 0.64
N SER A 228 0.10 -18.82 1.47
CA SER A 228 0.18 -20.25 1.74
C SER A 228 -1.09 -20.80 2.39
N ARG A 229 -1.63 -20.09 3.39
CA ARG A 229 -2.93 -20.42 4.00
C ARG A 229 -4.07 -20.34 3.01
N GLY A 230 -4.08 -19.33 2.14
CA GLY A 230 -5.13 -19.19 1.14
C GLY A 230 -5.24 -20.41 0.21
N VAL A 231 -4.09 -20.97 -0.20
CA VAL A 231 -4.04 -22.22 -0.96
C VAL A 231 -4.47 -23.42 -0.12
N TRP A 232 -4.01 -23.49 1.13
CA TRP A 232 -4.40 -24.55 2.06
C TRP A 232 -5.91 -24.61 2.29
N TYR A 233 -6.60 -23.48 2.45
CA TYR A 233 -8.06 -23.44 2.62
C TYR A 233 -8.82 -24.00 1.41
N PHE A 234 -8.32 -23.80 0.19
CA PHE A 234 -8.94 -24.41 -1.00
C PHE A 234 -8.78 -25.93 -1.05
N GLU A 235 -7.61 -26.43 -0.64
CA GLU A 235 -7.36 -27.87 -0.55
C GLU A 235 -8.18 -28.49 0.59
N ASN A 236 -8.26 -27.82 1.74
CA ASN A 236 -9.06 -28.25 2.89
C ASN A 236 -10.56 -28.31 2.54
N ASN A 237 -11.10 -27.30 1.87
CA ASN A 237 -12.48 -27.32 1.38
C ASN A 237 -12.76 -28.48 0.39
N THR A 238 -11.77 -28.84 -0.42
CA THR A 238 -11.90 -29.98 -1.35
C THR A 238 -11.93 -31.29 -0.57
N TRP A 239 -11.11 -31.42 0.47
CA TRP A 239 -11.11 -32.55 1.39
C TRP A 239 -12.41 -32.66 2.19
N ASN A 240 -12.90 -31.55 2.74
CA ASN A 240 -14.18 -31.47 3.46
C ASN A 240 -15.37 -31.99 2.61
N LYS A 241 -15.37 -31.69 1.30
CA LYS A 241 -16.38 -32.21 0.37
C LYS A 241 -16.28 -33.73 0.14
N ILE A 242 -15.08 -34.30 0.19
CA ILE A 242 -14.86 -35.73 0.02
C ILE A 242 -15.27 -36.50 1.28
N VAL A 243 -14.94 -35.97 2.46
CA VAL A 243 -15.26 -36.57 3.76
C VAL A 243 -16.75 -36.40 4.11
N GLY A 244 -17.42 -35.41 3.52
CA GLY A 244 -18.84 -35.14 3.78
C GLY A 244 -19.10 -34.47 5.13
N GLY A 245 -18.06 -33.87 5.72
CA GLY A 245 -18.06 -33.17 7.01
C GLY A 245 -16.82 -32.30 7.14
N ASP A 246 -16.75 -31.47 8.18
CA ASP A 246 -15.60 -30.60 8.40
C ASP A 246 -14.44 -31.38 9.03
N ALA A 247 -13.40 -31.64 8.25
CA ALA A 247 -12.22 -32.36 8.68
C ALA A 247 -11.48 -31.61 9.81
N SER A 248 -11.66 -30.30 9.92
CA SER A 248 -11.05 -29.49 10.98
C SER A 248 -11.62 -29.80 12.38
N GLU A 249 -12.87 -30.30 12.46
CA GLU A 249 -13.51 -30.73 13.70
C GLU A 249 -13.03 -32.11 14.17
N THR A 250 -12.46 -32.92 13.26
CA THR A 250 -11.99 -34.28 13.57
C THR A 250 -10.63 -34.34 14.28
N GLY A 251 -10.04 -33.18 14.61
CA GLY A 251 -8.81 -33.13 15.40
C GLY A 251 -7.54 -33.20 14.57
N SER A 252 -6.52 -33.81 15.16
CA SER A 252 -5.26 -34.19 14.49
C SER A 252 -5.15 -35.71 14.32
N GLY A 253 -6.28 -36.42 14.36
CA GLY A 253 -6.33 -37.88 14.27
C GLY A 253 -6.47 -38.38 12.83
N ALA A 254 -6.49 -39.70 12.66
CA ALA A 254 -6.75 -40.32 11.36
C ALA A 254 -8.11 -39.86 10.79
N GLY A 255 -8.13 -39.40 9.54
CA GLY A 255 -9.31 -38.84 8.87
C GLY A 255 -9.33 -37.31 8.79
N SER A 256 -8.51 -36.61 9.58
CA SER A 256 -8.45 -35.13 9.61
C SER A 256 -7.63 -34.50 8.48
N TYR A 257 -6.93 -35.28 7.66
CA TYR A 257 -6.09 -34.80 6.57
C TYR A 257 -5.99 -35.82 5.44
N ASP A 258 -5.75 -35.33 4.22
CA ASP A 258 -5.47 -36.19 3.07
C ASP A 258 -3.99 -36.60 3.06
N ILE A 259 -3.73 -37.89 3.31
CA ILE A 259 -2.39 -38.49 3.28
C ILE A 259 -1.73 -38.36 1.88
N ARG A 260 -2.53 -38.31 0.81
CA ARG A 260 -2.02 -38.26 -0.57
C ARG A 260 -1.43 -36.90 -0.93
N GLN A 261 -1.94 -35.84 -0.31
CA GLN A 261 -1.51 -34.47 -0.58
C GLN A 261 -0.72 -33.84 0.56
N SER A 262 -0.68 -34.46 1.74
CA SER A 262 0.13 -34.00 2.87
C SER A 262 1.63 -34.23 2.64
N VAL A 263 2.43 -33.16 2.76
CA VAL A 263 3.90 -33.23 2.85
C VAL A 263 4.32 -33.69 4.23
N TRP A 264 3.66 -33.15 5.27
CA TRP A 264 3.83 -33.60 6.64
C TRP A 264 2.52 -33.49 7.41
N HIS A 265 2.40 -34.37 8.39
CA HIS A 265 1.40 -34.26 9.44
C HIS A 265 2.08 -34.47 10.80
N VAL A 266 1.85 -33.56 11.73
CA VAL A 266 2.28 -33.69 13.12
C VAL A 266 1.06 -33.66 14.04
N ASN A 267 1.00 -34.62 14.97
CA ASN A 267 -0.11 -34.76 15.93
C ASN A 267 -0.07 -33.70 17.04
N CYS A 268 1.04 -32.97 17.15
CA CYS A 268 1.21 -31.81 18.03
C CYS A 268 1.26 -30.52 17.20
N CYS A 269 1.18 -29.35 17.85
CA CYS A 269 1.35 -28.05 17.18
C CYS A 269 0.22 -27.67 16.21
N ASN A 270 -0.99 -28.17 16.45
CA ASN A 270 -2.21 -27.77 15.74
C ASN A 270 -2.59 -26.32 16.12
N PRO A 271 -2.81 -25.42 15.14
CA PRO A 271 -3.25 -24.05 15.42
C PRO A 271 -4.71 -23.95 15.90
N LEU A 272 -5.56 -24.95 15.63
CA LEU A 272 -7.02 -24.94 15.86
C LEU A 272 -7.45 -25.60 17.18
N ILE A 273 -6.74 -26.62 17.67
CA ILE A 273 -7.19 -27.46 18.81
C ILE A 273 -6.11 -27.56 19.90
N GLY A 274 -6.53 -27.52 21.18
CA GLY A 274 -5.64 -27.77 22.33
C GLY A 274 -4.88 -26.54 22.83
N GLY A 275 -5.43 -25.34 22.62
CA GLY A 275 -4.90 -24.11 23.21
C GLY A 275 -4.03 -23.28 22.29
N GLY A 276 -3.93 -23.60 20.98
CA GLY A 276 -3.56 -22.67 19.91
C GLY A 276 -2.55 -21.59 20.32
N GLY A 277 -1.46 -22.01 20.99
CA GLY A 277 -0.55 -21.10 21.70
C GLY A 277 0.32 -20.34 20.72
N GLY A 278 1.63 -20.25 20.97
CA GLY A 278 2.57 -19.67 20.00
C GLY A 278 2.37 -20.17 18.55
N TRP A 279 1.88 -21.40 18.36
CA TRP A 279 1.55 -22.00 17.07
C TRP A 279 0.44 -21.28 16.28
N GLY A 280 -0.54 -20.67 16.95
CA GLY A 280 -1.53 -19.81 16.29
C GLY A 280 -0.89 -18.52 15.76
N ILE A 281 0.11 -17.99 16.47
CA ILE A 281 0.92 -16.85 16.01
C ILE A 281 1.77 -17.27 14.81
N PHE A 282 2.40 -18.45 14.84
CA PHE A 282 3.13 -18.98 13.68
C PHE A 282 2.22 -19.22 12.47
N ASN A 283 0.98 -19.67 12.69
CA ASN A 283 -0.02 -19.80 11.64
C ASN A 283 -0.39 -18.44 11.03
N ALA A 284 -0.64 -17.43 11.88
CA ALA A 284 -0.98 -16.08 11.43
C ALA A 284 0.19 -15.34 10.73
N LEU A 285 1.44 -15.56 11.17
CA LEU A 285 2.62 -14.86 10.67
C LEU A 285 3.32 -15.56 9.51
N PHE A 286 3.44 -16.88 9.56
CA PHE A 286 4.21 -17.65 8.58
C PHE A 286 3.36 -18.64 7.78
N GLY A 287 2.06 -18.75 8.09
CA GLY A 287 1.19 -19.74 7.46
C GLY A 287 1.41 -21.17 7.96
N TRP A 288 2.02 -21.34 9.14
CA TRP A 288 2.27 -22.65 9.74
C TRP A 288 0.98 -23.48 9.90
N THR A 289 1.00 -24.75 9.49
CA THR A 289 -0.05 -25.72 9.77
C THR A 289 0.57 -27.05 10.16
N ASN A 290 -0.11 -27.79 11.06
CA ASN A 290 0.34 -29.12 11.48
C ASN A 290 0.15 -30.16 10.36
N SER A 291 -0.77 -29.91 9.43
CA SER A 291 -1.07 -30.73 8.25
C SER A 291 -0.76 -29.95 6.98
N ALA A 292 0.52 -29.84 6.60
CA ALA A 292 0.87 -29.09 5.40
C ALA A 292 0.74 -29.96 4.15
N THR A 293 0.13 -29.37 3.14
CA THR A 293 -0.08 -29.96 1.81
C THR A 293 1.00 -29.51 0.82
N TYR A 294 1.17 -30.24 -0.29
CA TYR A 294 2.10 -29.83 -1.34
C TYR A 294 1.79 -28.43 -1.85
N GLY A 295 0.51 -28.08 -2.04
CA GLY A 295 0.10 -26.75 -2.47
C GLY A 295 0.49 -25.65 -1.50
N SER A 296 0.26 -25.82 -0.19
CA SER A 296 0.63 -24.81 0.82
C SER A 296 2.15 -24.55 0.87
N VAL A 297 2.98 -25.59 0.74
CA VAL A 297 4.44 -25.47 0.79
C VAL A 297 4.99 -24.87 -0.51
N ILE A 298 4.53 -25.35 -1.66
CA ILE A 298 4.97 -24.85 -2.97
C ILE A 298 4.55 -23.39 -3.13
N SER A 299 3.32 -23.03 -2.75
CA SER A 299 2.82 -21.65 -2.85
C SER A 299 3.62 -20.67 -1.98
N TYR A 300 4.02 -21.05 -0.77
CA TYR A 300 4.89 -20.22 0.08
C TYR A 300 6.25 -19.96 -0.58
N ASN A 301 6.87 -21.00 -1.15
CA ASN A 301 8.15 -20.86 -1.85
C ASN A 301 8.03 -20.03 -3.13
N LEU A 302 6.98 -20.27 -3.93
CA LEU A 302 6.71 -19.49 -5.14
C LEU A 302 6.46 -18.01 -4.84
N TYR A 303 5.77 -17.70 -3.73
CA TYR A 303 5.59 -16.33 -3.28
C TYR A 303 6.93 -15.62 -3.09
N TRP A 304 7.89 -16.23 -2.37
CA TRP A 304 9.21 -15.64 -2.17
C TRP A 304 10.01 -15.51 -3.46
N VAL A 305 9.92 -16.49 -4.36
CA VAL A 305 10.53 -16.39 -5.71
C VAL A 305 9.96 -15.20 -6.47
N CYS A 306 8.64 -15.01 -6.47
CA CYS A 306 7.98 -13.86 -7.10
C CYS A 306 8.44 -12.53 -6.50
N VAL A 307 8.56 -12.43 -5.17
CA VAL A 307 9.07 -11.23 -4.49
C VAL A 307 10.52 -10.95 -4.90
N MET A 308 11.40 -11.95 -4.85
CA MET A 308 12.81 -11.82 -5.25
C MET A 308 12.96 -11.38 -6.71
N VAL A 309 12.18 -11.97 -7.62
CA VAL A 309 12.16 -11.57 -9.03
C VAL A 309 11.64 -10.14 -9.17
N GLY A 310 10.56 -9.78 -8.49
CA GLY A 310 10.00 -8.43 -8.51
C GLY A 310 11.01 -7.36 -8.09
N TYR A 311 11.71 -7.57 -6.98
CA TYR A 311 12.78 -6.67 -6.52
C TYR A 311 14.00 -6.69 -7.44
N GLY A 312 14.39 -7.87 -7.94
CA GLY A 312 15.47 -8.00 -8.92
C GLY A 312 15.22 -7.21 -10.20
N LEU A 313 13.99 -7.25 -10.73
CA LEU A 313 13.57 -6.48 -11.89
C LEU A 313 13.55 -4.96 -11.60
N MET A 314 13.05 -4.55 -10.42
CA MET A 314 13.07 -3.14 -10.02
C MET A 314 14.50 -2.61 -9.86
N PHE A 315 15.38 -3.39 -9.22
CA PHE A 315 16.79 -3.04 -9.02
C PHE A 315 17.55 -2.97 -10.34
N TYR A 316 17.33 -3.95 -11.23
CA TYR A 316 17.92 -3.96 -12.56
C TYR A 316 17.50 -2.71 -13.36
N ARG A 317 16.21 -2.35 -13.29
CA ARG A 317 15.67 -1.17 -13.98
C ARG A 317 16.29 0.14 -13.47
N GLU A 318 16.54 0.25 -12.17
CA GLU A 318 17.17 1.45 -11.60
C GLU A 318 18.66 1.56 -11.94
N ARG A 319 19.36 0.42 -12.12
CA ARG A 319 20.82 0.40 -12.35
C ARG A 319 21.23 0.35 -13.83
N ARG A 320 20.48 -0.32 -14.70
CA ARG A 320 20.82 -0.55 -16.13
C ARG A 320 19.81 0.04 -17.11
N GLY A 321 18.77 0.72 -16.63
CA GLY A 321 17.74 1.32 -17.48
C GLY A 321 16.70 0.31 -17.98
N ALA A 322 16.19 0.53 -19.20
CA ALA A 322 15.07 -0.24 -19.77
C ALA A 322 15.37 -1.75 -19.88
N ILE A 323 14.40 -2.59 -19.49
CA ILE A 323 14.52 -4.04 -19.62
C ILE A 323 14.10 -4.41 -21.05
N PRO A 324 15.02 -4.94 -21.88
CA PRO A 324 14.76 -5.15 -23.31
C PRO A 324 13.59 -6.10 -23.61
N VAL A 325 13.21 -6.97 -22.66
CA VAL A 325 12.11 -7.94 -22.83
C VAL A 325 10.78 -7.44 -22.23
N LEU A 326 10.79 -6.78 -21.08
CA LEU A 326 9.57 -6.37 -20.36
C LEU A 326 9.02 -5.02 -20.81
N ASP A 327 9.86 -4.07 -21.21
CA ASP A 327 9.42 -2.76 -21.66
C ASP A 327 8.62 -2.76 -22.97
N PRO A 328 8.94 -3.56 -24.01
CA PRO A 328 8.08 -3.66 -25.18
C PRO A 328 6.73 -4.34 -24.86
N ALA A 329 6.70 -5.31 -23.94
CA ALA A 329 5.46 -5.95 -23.49
C ALA A 329 4.58 -4.99 -22.67
N MET A 330 5.16 -4.26 -21.72
CA MET A 330 4.43 -3.25 -20.94
C MET A 330 3.99 -2.06 -21.80
N LYS A 331 4.77 -1.62 -22.78
CA LYS A 331 4.34 -0.59 -23.74
C LYS A 331 3.15 -1.05 -24.58
N LYS A 332 3.12 -2.32 -25.02
CA LYS A 332 1.95 -2.90 -25.69
C LYS A 332 0.72 -2.88 -24.78
N VAL A 333 0.84 -3.36 -23.53
CA VAL A 333 -0.27 -3.35 -22.54
C VAL A 333 -0.74 -1.92 -22.22
N ALA A 334 0.19 -0.96 -22.07
CA ALA A 334 -0.14 0.45 -21.88
C ALA A 334 -0.85 1.05 -23.10
N GLY A 335 -0.43 0.68 -24.31
CA GLY A 335 -1.10 1.04 -25.57
C GLY A 335 -2.52 0.48 -25.65
N TYR A 336 -2.74 -0.77 -25.26
CA TYR A 336 -4.08 -1.35 -25.16
C TYR A 336 -4.96 -0.65 -24.11
N LYS A 337 -4.41 -0.35 -22.93
CA LYS A 337 -5.13 0.39 -21.88
C LYS A 337 -5.47 1.83 -22.30
N ALA A 338 -4.57 2.48 -23.04
CA ALA A 338 -4.78 3.81 -23.60
C ALA A 338 -5.84 3.78 -24.71
N ARG A 339 -5.82 2.77 -25.59
CA ARG A 339 -6.86 2.54 -26.62
C ARG A 339 -8.22 2.22 -26.00
N ALA A 340 -8.27 1.38 -24.98
CA ALA A 340 -9.50 1.09 -24.24
C ALA A 340 -10.05 2.34 -23.53
N ARG A 341 -9.18 3.14 -22.89
CA ARG A 341 -9.57 4.44 -22.31
C ARG A 341 -10.03 5.43 -23.38
N ALA A 342 -9.35 5.52 -24.51
CA ALA A 342 -9.70 6.42 -25.60
C ALA A 342 -11.03 6.00 -26.28
N PHE A 343 -11.28 4.70 -26.38
CA PHE A 343 -12.55 4.13 -26.84
C PHE A 343 -13.70 4.48 -25.88
N ILE A 344 -13.46 4.36 -24.57
CA ILE A 344 -14.41 4.76 -23.52
C ILE A 344 -14.62 6.29 -23.49
N LEU A 345 -13.57 7.08 -23.75
CA LEU A 345 -13.59 8.56 -23.65
C LEU A 345 -13.87 9.29 -24.97
N ARG A 346 -14.11 8.60 -26.10
CA ARG A 346 -14.29 9.16 -27.46
C ARG A 346 -13.44 10.41 -27.72
N ARG A 347 -12.12 10.33 -27.53
CA ARG A 347 -11.18 11.36 -27.99
C ARG A 347 -10.22 10.76 -29.03
N PRO A 348 -10.07 11.36 -30.22
CA PRO A 348 -9.02 10.97 -31.15
C PRO A 348 -7.65 11.28 -30.52
N LEU A 349 -6.72 10.33 -30.59
CA LEU A 349 -5.35 10.51 -30.13
C LEU A 349 -4.59 11.33 -31.17
N GLU A 350 -3.95 12.41 -30.73
CA GLU A 350 -2.89 13.07 -31.48
C GLU A 350 -1.61 12.23 -31.26
N GLU A 351 -1.02 11.72 -32.34
CA GLU A 351 0.17 10.88 -32.27
C GLU A 351 1.38 11.70 -31.80
N PRO A 352 2.19 11.23 -30.84
CA PRO A 352 3.43 11.90 -30.50
C PRO A 352 4.47 11.68 -31.62
N ALA A 353 4.98 12.77 -32.19
CA ALA A 353 5.99 12.79 -33.25
C ALA A 353 7.27 12.04 -32.86
N PRO A 354 7.98 11.42 -33.82
CA PRO A 354 9.22 10.70 -33.55
C PRO A 354 10.34 11.69 -33.20
N VAL A 355 11.05 11.42 -32.11
CA VAL A 355 12.23 12.17 -31.69
C VAL A 355 13.40 11.71 -32.57
N GLU A 356 13.78 12.51 -33.56
CA GLU A 356 15.04 12.33 -34.30
C GLU A 356 16.23 12.57 -33.37
N ALA A 357 17.15 11.60 -33.34
CA ALA A 357 18.46 11.76 -32.74
C ALA A 357 19.38 12.46 -33.75
N SER A 358 19.80 13.68 -33.45
CA SER A 358 20.90 14.37 -34.12
C SER A 358 21.58 15.21 -33.04
N GLY A 359 22.79 14.90 -32.61
CA GLY A 359 24.00 14.96 -33.40
C GLY A 359 24.83 16.11 -32.81
N VAL A 360 25.90 15.79 -32.09
CA VAL A 360 26.83 16.77 -31.51
C VAL A 360 27.38 17.62 -32.65
N ILE A 361 27.15 18.94 -32.61
CA ILE A 361 27.90 19.90 -33.41
C ILE A 361 28.37 21.02 -32.47
N GLU A 362 29.66 20.94 -32.18
CA GLU A 362 30.48 21.96 -31.56
C GLU A 362 30.79 23.03 -32.62
N HIS A 363 30.41 24.30 -32.37
CA HIS A 363 30.99 25.43 -33.11
C HIS A 363 31.21 26.65 -32.21
N THR A 364 32.49 26.82 -31.92
CA THR A 364 33.28 28.00 -31.56
C THR A 364 32.62 29.36 -31.80
N ILE A 365 32.61 30.18 -30.75
CA ILE A 365 32.27 31.61 -30.79
C ILE A 365 33.44 32.36 -31.41
N THR A 366 33.21 33.04 -32.53
CA THR A 366 34.06 34.14 -33.00
C THR A 366 33.19 35.33 -33.38
N GLU A 367 33.35 36.43 -32.66
CA GLU A 367 32.78 37.74 -32.96
C GLU A 367 33.27 38.27 -34.32
N LYS A 368 32.34 38.85 -35.12
CA LYS A 368 32.63 40.05 -35.92
C LYS A 368 31.36 40.75 -36.43
N LYS A 369 31.19 42.00 -35.96
CA LYS A 369 30.70 43.23 -36.62
C LYS A 369 29.91 43.10 -37.94
N GLY A 370 28.68 43.65 -37.94
CA GLY A 370 28.24 44.63 -38.93
C GLY A 370 27.17 44.21 -39.96
N SER A 371 26.08 44.98 -39.98
CA SER A 371 25.24 45.35 -41.14
C SER A 371 24.18 44.36 -41.67
N GLY A 372 22.91 44.74 -41.49
CA GLY A 372 22.00 45.01 -42.62
C GLY A 372 21.25 43.86 -43.30
N ALA A 373 19.94 43.79 -42.99
CA ALA A 373 18.79 43.57 -43.86
C ALA A 373 18.68 42.34 -44.81
N GLY A 374 17.49 41.72 -44.78
CA GLY A 374 16.91 41.07 -45.97
C GLY A 374 16.24 39.72 -45.70
N ILE A 375 14.91 39.73 -45.52
CA ILE A 375 14.06 38.53 -45.62
C ILE A 375 13.85 38.23 -47.10
N SER A 376 14.07 36.99 -47.52
CA SER A 376 13.57 36.45 -48.79
C SER A 376 13.18 34.99 -48.62
N THR A 377 11.87 34.74 -48.73
CA THR A 377 11.22 33.44 -48.84
C THR A 377 11.33 32.92 -50.27
N PHE A 378 11.76 31.66 -50.45
CA PHE A 378 11.56 30.94 -51.71
C PHE A 378 10.99 29.54 -51.45
N VAL A 379 9.80 29.32 -52.01
CA VAL A 379 9.07 28.04 -52.06
C VAL A 379 9.59 27.25 -53.26
N LYS A 380 9.78 25.93 -53.12
CA LYS A 380 10.02 25.03 -54.26
C LYS A 380 8.94 23.93 -54.27
N PRO A 381 8.28 23.66 -55.41
CA PRO A 381 7.14 22.75 -55.50
C PRO A 381 7.56 21.27 -55.53
N ALA A 382 6.57 20.42 -55.22
CA ALA A 382 6.62 18.97 -55.29
C ALA A 382 6.50 18.48 -56.74
N ASP A 383 7.19 17.37 -57.04
CA ASP A 383 6.96 16.33 -58.08
C ASP A 383 8.06 15.26 -57.82
N ALA A 384 7.88 13.94 -57.82
CA ALA A 384 6.79 13.03 -58.15
C ALA A 384 6.90 11.75 -57.29
#